data_AF-A0A3D0YZ37-F1
#
_entry.id   AF-A0A3D0YZ37-F1
#
_cell.length_a   1.000
_cell.length_b   1.000
_cell.length_c   1.000
_cell.angle_alpha   90.00
_cell.angle_beta   90.00
_cell.angle_gamma   90.00
#
_symmetry.space_group_name_H-M   'P 1'
#
loop_
_entity.id
_entity.type
_entity.pdbx_description
1 polymer ?
#
loop_
_entity_poly.entity_id
_entity_poly.type
_entity_poly.pdbx_seq_one_letter_code
_entity_poly.pdbx_strand_id
1 'polypeptide(L)'
;MSGTNRRLNFHVVGQRAGRRLRRSPPPVGHGCGSAVPELTPGGEFNMVGMFGIAMFYVGAVLVVNGAWLLGKADNRSAGIFNLLVGGLITVMAINNHIRATELVHHLGTANALLFGFTYLALAANTLFNLDGRALGWFCLFVAAATVPNFLMAFGAGDLRFGAIWFLWGFLWFIFFLSLALGMARLTRAAAWLSIIIGLVTAGIPGYMMLWGVW
;
A
#
# COMPACT_ATOMS: atom_id res chain seq x y z
N MET A 1 43.06 -22.32 -55.79
CA MET A 1 43.83 -23.58 -55.93
C MET A 1 44.66 -23.76 -54.67
N SER A 2 44.54 -24.95 -54.09
CA SER A 2 45.11 -25.42 -52.82
C SER A 2 46.65 -25.52 -52.87
N GLY A 3 47.31 -25.38 -51.72
CA GLY A 3 48.74 -25.61 -51.57
C GLY A 3 49.17 -25.66 -50.11
N THR A 4 48.97 -26.80 -49.46
CA THR A 4 49.42 -27.12 -48.09
C THR A 4 50.81 -27.76 -48.11
N ASN A 5 51.51 -27.66 -46.95
CA ASN A 5 52.41 -28.65 -46.31
C ASN A 5 53.96 -28.51 -46.40
N ARG A 6 54.61 -28.31 -45.23
CA ARG A 6 55.63 -29.17 -44.53
C ARG A 6 56.40 -28.32 -43.50
N ARG A 7 56.27 -28.52 -42.17
CA ARG A 7 56.75 -29.58 -41.23
C ARG A 7 58.14 -29.31 -40.61
N LEU A 8 58.24 -29.74 -39.33
CA LEU A 8 59.42 -30.09 -38.48
C LEU A 8 59.72 -29.07 -37.36
N ASN A 9 60.04 -29.40 -36.11
CA ASN A 9 59.91 -30.60 -35.27
C ASN A 9 60.27 -30.22 -33.81
N PHE A 10 59.57 -30.82 -32.84
CA PHE A 10 59.98 -31.30 -31.49
C PHE A 10 61.01 -30.54 -30.60
N HIS A 11 60.60 -30.25 -29.35
CA HIS A 11 61.21 -30.89 -28.16
C HIS A 11 60.25 -30.93 -26.96
N VAL A 12 60.36 -32.02 -26.20
CA VAL A 12 59.49 -32.51 -25.11
C VAL A 12 60.21 -32.34 -23.76
N VAL A 13 59.41 -32.32 -22.68
CA VAL A 13 59.66 -32.78 -21.29
C VAL A 13 60.02 -31.71 -20.25
N GLY A 14 59.18 -31.65 -19.21
CA GLY A 14 59.49 -30.98 -17.94
C GLY A 14 58.34 -30.99 -16.93
N GLN A 15 57.82 -32.16 -16.54
CA GLN A 15 56.96 -32.32 -15.36
C GLN A 15 57.75 -32.07 -14.07
N ARG A 16 57.24 -31.24 -13.14
CA ARG A 16 57.42 -31.45 -11.69
C ARG A 16 56.18 -31.01 -10.90
N ALA A 17 55.71 -31.96 -10.09
CA ALA A 17 54.63 -31.85 -9.13
C ALA A 17 55.06 -31.09 -7.87
N GLY A 18 54.12 -30.40 -7.20
CA GLY A 18 54.33 -29.90 -5.85
C GLY A 18 53.16 -29.12 -5.24
N ARG A 19 52.60 -29.69 -4.16
CA ARG A 19 51.72 -29.10 -3.13
C ARG A 19 50.22 -28.91 -3.43
N ARG A 20 49.45 -29.93 -3.00
CA ARG A 20 48.04 -29.79 -2.59
C ARG A 20 47.95 -28.83 -1.40
N LEU A 21 47.31 -27.68 -1.58
CA LEU A 21 46.84 -26.84 -0.49
C LEU A 21 45.59 -27.50 0.11
N ARG A 22 45.71 -27.98 1.36
CA ARG A 22 44.56 -28.37 2.20
C ARG A 22 43.66 -27.14 2.36
N ARG A 23 42.48 -27.15 1.73
CA ARG A 23 41.42 -26.17 2.04
C ARG A 23 40.75 -26.61 3.35
N SER A 24 40.84 -25.78 4.37
CA SER A 24 40.06 -25.89 5.60
C SER A 24 38.56 -25.81 5.27
N PRO A 25 37.67 -26.55 5.94
CA PRO A 25 36.23 -26.33 5.79
C PRO A 25 35.86 -24.94 6.35
N PRO A 26 34.81 -24.28 5.82
CA PRO A 26 34.37 -22.99 6.34
C PRO A 26 33.88 -23.14 7.78
N PRO A 27 33.99 -22.10 8.62
CA PRO A 27 33.44 -22.12 9.97
C PRO A 27 31.91 -22.22 9.89
N VAL A 28 31.35 -23.18 10.61
CA VAL A 28 29.91 -23.29 10.88
C VAL A 28 29.54 -22.14 11.81
N GLY A 29 29.18 -21.00 11.23
CA GLY A 29 28.57 -19.90 11.94
C GLY A 29 27.11 -20.24 12.23
N HIS A 30 26.83 -20.74 13.43
CA HIS A 30 25.50 -20.63 14.02
C HIS A 30 25.21 -19.15 14.32
N GLY A 31 24.88 -18.39 13.28
CA GLY A 31 24.31 -17.07 13.39
C GLY A 31 22.80 -17.20 13.29
N CYS A 32 22.10 -17.06 14.42
CA CYS A 32 20.70 -16.67 14.44
C CYS A 32 20.62 -15.22 13.90
N GLY A 33 20.78 -15.07 12.59
CA GLY A 33 20.64 -13.81 11.88
C GLY A 33 19.16 -13.56 11.66
N SER A 34 18.57 -12.69 12.47
CA SER A 34 17.38 -11.95 12.08
C SER A 34 17.71 -11.21 10.79
N ALA A 35 17.32 -11.77 9.65
CA ALA A 35 17.46 -11.15 8.35
C ALA A 35 16.51 -9.95 8.29
N VAL A 36 16.96 -8.81 8.83
CA VAL A 36 16.47 -7.52 8.36
C VAL A 36 16.95 -7.41 6.91
N PRO A 37 16.06 -7.26 5.92
CA PRO A 37 16.49 -7.10 4.53
C PRO A 37 17.40 -5.89 4.39
N GLU A 38 18.53 -6.08 3.73
CA GLU A 38 19.48 -5.01 3.43
C GLU A 38 18.80 -4.01 2.46
N LEU A 39 18.57 -2.78 2.94
CA LEU A 39 17.93 -1.71 2.19
C LEU A 39 18.84 -1.23 1.04
N THR A 40 18.61 -1.73 -0.16
CA THR A 40 19.21 -1.20 -1.39
C THR A 40 18.59 0.17 -1.72
N PRO A 41 19.38 1.23 -2.03
CA PRO A 41 18.82 2.54 -2.31
C PRO A 41 18.37 2.69 -3.77
N GLY A 42 17.17 3.25 -3.95
CA GLY A 42 16.85 4.13 -5.07
C GLY A 42 15.91 3.58 -6.14
N GLY A 43 14.60 3.81 -5.97
CA GLY A 43 13.60 3.64 -7.03
C GLY A 43 12.31 3.01 -6.53
N GLU A 44 12.29 1.68 -6.42
CA GLU A 44 11.09 0.90 -6.09
C GLU A 44 10.68 0.98 -4.61
N PHE A 45 11.66 1.09 -3.70
CA PHE A 45 11.40 1.28 -2.27
C PHE A 45 10.62 2.57 -1.98
N ASN A 46 10.78 3.59 -2.83
CA ASN A 46 10.13 4.89 -2.61
C ASN A 46 8.61 4.83 -2.86
N MET A 47 8.15 4.09 -3.87
CA MET A 47 6.70 4.00 -4.16
C MET A 47 6.00 2.97 -3.27
N VAL A 48 6.60 1.80 -3.06
CA VAL A 48 6.03 0.76 -2.18
C VAL A 48 6.00 1.25 -0.72
N GLY A 49 7.07 1.94 -0.27
CA GLY A 49 7.12 2.55 1.06
C GLY A 49 6.05 3.63 1.25
N MET A 50 5.86 4.52 0.27
CA MET A 50 4.81 5.54 0.33
C MET A 50 3.41 4.92 0.36
N PHE A 51 3.15 3.92 -0.48
CA PHE A 51 1.85 3.25 -0.49
C PHE A 51 1.57 2.48 0.81
N GLY A 52 2.58 1.78 1.35
CA GLY A 52 2.50 1.07 2.63
C GLY A 52 2.21 2.00 3.82
N ILE A 53 2.88 3.17 3.89
CA ILE A 53 2.60 4.19 4.92
C ILE A 53 1.15 4.66 4.81
N ALA A 54 0.69 5.01 3.60
CA ALA A 54 -0.67 5.48 3.39
C ALA A 54 -1.70 4.41 3.82
N MET A 55 -1.54 3.16 3.40
CA MET A 55 -2.40 2.03 3.77
C MET A 55 -2.44 1.81 5.30
N PHE A 56 -1.29 1.85 5.96
CA PHE A 56 -1.22 1.67 7.40
C PHE A 56 -2.03 2.74 8.15
N TYR A 57 -1.88 4.01 7.78
CA TYR A 57 -2.64 5.10 8.38
C TYR A 57 -4.11 5.13 7.96
N VAL A 58 -4.46 4.68 6.75
CA VAL A 58 -5.85 4.42 6.33
C VAL A 58 -6.50 3.40 7.26
N GLY A 59 -5.79 2.32 7.59
CA GLY A 59 -6.28 1.33 8.55
C GLY A 59 -6.54 1.94 9.93
N ALA A 60 -5.58 2.73 10.43
CA ALA A 60 -5.71 3.41 11.72
C ALA A 60 -6.92 4.37 11.76
N VAL A 61 -7.11 5.22 10.74
CA VAL A 61 -8.22 6.20 10.72
C VAL A 61 -9.57 5.53 10.61
N LEU A 62 -9.68 4.42 9.90
CA LEU A 62 -10.94 3.66 9.82
C LEU A 62 -11.29 3.01 11.17
N VAL A 63 -10.30 2.52 11.92
CA VAL A 63 -10.53 2.02 13.29
C VAL A 63 -10.97 3.14 14.23
N VAL A 64 -10.28 4.29 14.19
CA VAL A 64 -10.64 5.47 14.99
C VAL A 64 -12.04 5.97 14.64
N ASN A 65 -12.37 6.05 13.35
CA ASN A 65 -13.69 6.48 12.88
C ASN A 65 -14.80 5.52 13.31
N GLY A 66 -14.56 4.20 13.24
CA GLY A 66 -15.53 3.25 13.74
C GLY A 66 -15.71 3.34 15.26
N ALA A 67 -14.64 3.51 16.02
CA ALA A 67 -14.73 3.74 17.47
C ALA A 67 -15.48 5.04 17.80
N TRP A 68 -15.23 6.12 17.06
CA TRP A 68 -15.95 7.38 17.15
C TRP A 68 -17.45 7.22 16.87
N LEU A 69 -17.83 6.53 15.80
CA LEU A 69 -19.23 6.23 15.46
C LEU A 69 -19.93 5.34 16.51
N LEU A 70 -19.18 4.56 17.29
CA LEU A 70 -19.67 3.81 18.45
C LEU A 70 -19.73 4.63 19.74
N GLY A 71 -19.44 5.94 19.69
CA GLY A 71 -19.46 6.85 20.83
C GLY A 71 -18.27 6.70 21.77
N LYS A 72 -17.14 6.16 21.30
CA LYS A 72 -15.92 5.95 22.11
C LYS A 72 -14.92 7.11 22.05
N ALA A 73 -15.15 8.09 21.20
CA ALA A 73 -14.35 9.30 21.06
C ALA A 73 -15.25 10.51 20.79
N ASP A 74 -14.79 11.71 21.11
CA ASP A 74 -15.49 12.95 20.80
C ASP A 74 -15.20 13.44 19.36
N ASN A 75 -16.05 14.34 18.86
CA ASN A 75 -15.94 14.87 17.50
C ASN A 75 -14.62 15.61 17.24
N ARG A 76 -14.07 16.34 18.22
CA ARG A 76 -12.84 17.12 18.00
C ARG A 76 -11.64 16.20 17.88
N SER A 77 -11.50 15.22 18.77
CA SER A 77 -10.40 14.25 18.72
C SER A 77 -10.45 13.42 17.43
N ALA A 78 -11.62 12.93 17.05
CA ALA A 78 -11.81 12.21 15.79
C ALA A 78 -11.48 13.10 14.57
N GLY A 79 -11.95 14.35 14.58
CA GLY A 79 -11.70 15.31 13.51
C GLY A 79 -10.22 15.63 13.34
N ILE A 80 -9.48 15.86 14.43
CA ILE A 80 -8.02 16.08 14.37
C ILE A 80 -7.31 14.86 13.78
N PHE A 81 -7.69 13.64 14.18
CA PHE A 81 -7.06 12.43 13.65
C PHE A 81 -7.31 12.27 12.14
N ASN A 82 -8.53 12.55 11.67
CA ASN A 82 -8.86 12.57 10.25
C ASN A 82 -8.09 13.65 9.48
N LEU A 83 -7.87 14.82 10.09
CA LEU A 83 -7.08 15.90 9.49
C LEU A 83 -5.63 15.46 9.26
N LEU A 84 -5.02 14.80 10.26
CA LEU A 84 -3.65 14.28 10.16
C LEU A 84 -3.53 13.24 9.05
N VAL A 85 -4.41 12.24 9.02
CA VAL A 85 -4.34 11.16 8.04
C VAL A 85 -4.72 11.65 6.64
N GLY A 86 -5.79 12.43 6.51
CA GLY A 86 -6.20 13.03 5.24
C GLY A 86 -5.14 13.97 4.67
N GLY A 87 -4.51 14.78 5.54
CA GLY A 87 -3.39 15.65 5.17
C GLY A 87 -2.17 14.86 4.69
N LEU A 88 -1.77 13.83 5.44
CA LEU A 88 -0.67 12.94 5.06
C LEU A 88 -0.90 12.31 3.68
N ILE A 89 -2.06 11.67 3.47
CA ILE A 89 -2.40 11.01 2.20
C ILE A 89 -2.39 12.03 1.05
N THR A 90 -2.96 13.22 1.27
CA THR A 90 -3.01 14.27 0.25
C THR A 90 -1.61 14.76 -0.15
N VAL A 91 -0.75 15.03 0.83
CA VAL A 91 0.64 15.47 0.56
C VAL A 91 1.41 14.38 -0.20
N MET A 92 1.27 13.11 0.21
CA MET A 92 1.93 12.00 -0.46
C MET A 92 1.43 11.81 -1.90
N ALA A 93 0.12 11.94 -2.11
CA ALA A 93 -0.50 11.83 -3.43
C ALA A 93 -0.07 12.97 -4.38
N ILE A 94 0.05 14.19 -3.86
CA ILE A 94 0.58 15.34 -4.61
C ILE A 94 2.06 15.13 -4.95
N ASN A 95 2.88 14.67 -3.99
CA ASN A 95 4.30 14.36 -4.26
C ASN A 95 4.44 13.28 -5.34
N ASN A 96 3.58 12.25 -5.33
CA ASN A 96 3.56 11.22 -6.37
C ASN A 96 3.20 11.81 -7.74
N HIS A 97 2.22 12.72 -7.80
CA HIS A 97 1.80 13.34 -9.06
C HIS A 97 2.83 14.30 -9.66
N ILE A 98 3.50 15.11 -8.84
CA ILE A 98 4.55 16.02 -9.31
C ILE A 98 5.72 15.24 -9.94
N ARG A 99 5.94 14.00 -9.50
CA ARG A 99 6.99 13.11 -9.98
C ARG A 99 6.51 12.13 -11.05
N ALA A 100 5.23 12.16 -11.40
CA ALA A 100 4.64 11.20 -12.31
C ALA A 100 5.09 11.47 -13.75
N THR A 101 5.67 10.45 -14.37
CA THR A 101 6.02 10.44 -15.80
C THR A 101 5.09 9.56 -16.64
N GLU A 102 4.25 8.76 -15.99
CA GLU A 102 3.40 7.74 -16.62
C GLU A 102 1.97 7.84 -16.10
N LEU A 103 1.00 7.45 -16.95
CA LEU A 103 -0.43 7.54 -16.63
C LEU A 103 -0.82 6.74 -15.38
N VAL A 104 -0.15 5.61 -15.13
CA VAL A 104 -0.38 4.76 -13.96
C VAL A 104 -0.13 5.51 -12.65
N HIS A 105 0.87 6.40 -12.61
CA HIS A 105 1.17 7.20 -11.43
C HIS A 105 0.10 8.28 -11.20
N HIS A 106 -0.43 8.88 -12.26
CA HIS A 106 -1.55 9.81 -12.15
C HIS A 106 -2.82 9.11 -11.65
N LEU A 107 -3.10 7.90 -12.11
CA LEU A 107 -4.20 7.07 -11.61
C LEU A 107 -4.02 6.75 -10.12
N GLY A 108 -2.81 6.36 -9.70
CA GLY A 108 -2.47 6.14 -8.30
C GLY A 108 -2.72 7.38 -7.42
N THR A 109 -2.34 8.57 -7.89
CA THR A 109 -2.65 9.83 -7.19
C THR A 109 -4.15 10.06 -7.10
N ALA A 110 -4.90 9.91 -8.20
CA ALA A 110 -6.35 10.12 -8.21
C ALA A 110 -7.04 9.20 -7.18
N ASN A 111 -6.65 7.93 -7.16
CA ASN A 111 -7.15 6.95 -6.20
C ASN A 111 -6.82 7.33 -4.76
N ALA A 112 -5.58 7.75 -4.46
CA ALA A 112 -5.20 8.18 -3.11
C ALA A 112 -5.99 9.42 -2.65
N LEU A 113 -6.23 10.38 -3.55
CA LEU A 113 -6.99 11.60 -3.23
C LEU A 113 -8.47 11.34 -2.92
N LEU A 114 -9.10 10.29 -3.48
CA LEU A 114 -10.45 9.88 -3.07
C LEU A 114 -10.54 9.67 -1.56
N PHE A 115 -9.57 8.94 -1.00
CA PHE A 115 -9.49 8.65 0.42
C PHE A 115 -9.01 9.86 1.23
N GLY A 116 -7.95 10.53 0.79
CA GLY A 116 -7.43 11.73 1.44
C GLY A 116 -8.51 12.80 1.64
N PHE A 117 -9.28 13.10 0.59
CA PHE A 117 -10.38 14.06 0.66
C PHE A 117 -11.59 13.56 1.44
N THR A 118 -11.84 12.25 1.47
CA THR A 118 -12.86 11.68 2.37
C THR A 118 -12.55 12.05 3.83
N TYR A 119 -11.30 11.84 4.27
CA TYR A 119 -10.90 12.12 5.65
C TYR A 119 -10.83 13.62 5.94
N LEU A 120 -10.30 14.43 5.01
CA LEU A 120 -10.29 15.89 5.19
C LEU A 120 -11.72 16.48 5.29
N ALA A 121 -12.65 15.98 4.47
CA ALA A 121 -14.05 16.38 4.56
C ALA A 121 -14.71 15.91 5.87
N LEU A 122 -14.42 14.69 6.33
CA LEU A 122 -14.91 14.22 7.63
C LEU A 122 -14.32 15.04 8.80
N ALA A 123 -13.05 15.41 8.72
CA ALA A 123 -12.40 16.29 9.68
C ALA A 123 -13.10 17.66 9.74
N ALA A 124 -13.36 18.28 8.59
CA ALA A 124 -14.08 19.54 8.53
C ALA A 124 -15.50 19.42 9.12
N ASN A 125 -16.25 18.38 8.75
CA ASN A 125 -17.60 18.16 9.26
C ASN A 125 -17.64 18.01 10.78
N THR A 126 -16.70 17.26 11.35
CA THR A 126 -16.64 17.00 12.79
C THR A 126 -16.10 18.18 13.60
N LEU A 127 -15.09 18.89 13.09
CA LEU A 127 -14.49 20.04 13.77
C LEU A 127 -15.36 21.29 13.74
N PHE A 128 -16.03 21.54 12.62
CA PHE A 128 -16.87 22.73 12.42
C PHE A 128 -18.37 22.45 12.53
N ASN A 129 -18.75 21.21 12.86
CA ASN A 129 -20.15 20.78 13.01
C ASN A 129 -21.00 21.06 11.74
N LEU A 130 -20.47 20.67 10.58
CA LEU A 130 -21.11 20.87 9.28
C LEU A 130 -22.07 19.72 8.93
N ASP A 131 -22.96 19.95 7.96
CA ASP A 131 -23.84 18.92 7.42
C ASP A 131 -23.05 17.83 6.69
N GLY A 132 -23.22 16.58 7.14
CA GLY A 132 -22.58 15.40 6.57
C GLY A 132 -23.11 14.95 5.21
N ARG A 133 -24.24 15.50 4.72
CA ARG A 133 -24.86 15.04 3.46
C ARG A 133 -23.98 15.23 2.24
N ALA A 134 -23.22 16.32 2.16
CA ALA A 134 -22.27 16.56 1.07
C ALA A 134 -21.18 15.47 1.03
N LEU A 135 -20.64 15.11 2.21
CA LEU A 135 -19.71 13.99 2.33
C LEU A 135 -20.37 12.67 1.93
N GLY A 136 -21.63 12.44 2.30
CA GLY A 136 -22.37 11.25 1.87
C GLY A 136 -22.44 11.11 0.35
N TRP A 137 -22.75 12.18 -0.39
CA TRP A 137 -22.73 12.15 -1.86
C TRP A 137 -21.33 11.91 -2.43
N PHE A 138 -20.30 12.48 -1.81
CA PHE A 138 -18.93 12.17 -2.17
C PHE A 138 -18.60 10.69 -1.94
N CYS A 139 -19.09 10.07 -0.86
CA CYS A 139 -18.92 8.64 -0.63
C CYS A 139 -19.57 7.78 -1.73
N LEU A 140 -20.68 8.20 -2.33
CA LEU A 140 -21.25 7.51 -3.50
C LEU A 140 -20.31 7.57 -4.71
N PHE A 141 -19.72 8.74 -4.96
CA PHE A 141 -18.72 8.89 -6.03
C PHE A 141 -17.50 7.99 -5.81
N VAL A 142 -16.98 7.95 -4.58
CA VAL A 142 -15.86 7.05 -4.22
C VAL A 142 -16.26 5.59 -4.44
N ALA A 143 -17.44 5.18 -3.99
CA ALA A 143 -17.94 3.82 -4.20
C ALA A 143 -18.01 3.46 -5.70
N ALA A 144 -18.50 4.35 -6.54
CA ALA A 144 -18.51 4.15 -7.99
C ALA A 144 -17.09 4.07 -8.58
N ALA A 145 -16.17 4.91 -8.11
CA ALA A 145 -14.77 4.92 -8.57
C ALA A 145 -13.99 3.65 -8.17
N THR A 146 -14.43 2.92 -7.14
CA THR A 146 -13.81 1.63 -6.79
C THR A 146 -14.10 0.52 -7.82
N VAL A 147 -15.21 0.61 -8.56
CA VAL A 147 -15.64 -0.42 -9.52
C VAL A 147 -14.60 -0.67 -10.63
N PRO A 148 -14.11 0.34 -11.38
CA PRO A 148 -13.09 0.09 -12.39
C PRO A 148 -11.79 -0.44 -11.77
N ASN A 149 -11.40 0.03 -10.59
CA ASN A 149 -10.20 -0.46 -9.90
C ASN A 149 -10.32 -1.93 -9.50
N PHE A 150 -11.47 -2.33 -8.97
CA PHE A 150 -11.82 -3.72 -8.66
C PHE A 150 -11.75 -4.61 -9.91
N LEU A 151 -12.37 -4.17 -11.02
CA LEU A 151 -12.39 -4.93 -12.28
C LEU A 151 -10.98 -5.07 -12.88
N MET A 152 -10.19 -4.01 -12.85
CA MET A 152 -8.80 -4.04 -13.35
C MET A 152 -7.92 -4.98 -12.53
N ALA A 153 -8.02 -4.96 -11.19
CA ALA A 153 -7.24 -5.82 -10.33
C ALA A 153 -7.55 -7.32 -10.59
N PHE A 154 -8.83 -7.68 -10.67
CA PHE A 154 -9.23 -9.05 -11.02
C PHE A 154 -8.83 -9.44 -12.45
N GLY A 155 -8.96 -8.54 -13.42
CA GLY A 155 -8.50 -8.77 -14.80
C GLY A 155 -7.00 -9.02 -14.89
N ALA A 156 -6.21 -8.41 -13.99
CA ALA A 156 -4.77 -8.61 -13.87
C ALA A 156 -4.37 -9.82 -13.02
N GLY A 157 -5.34 -10.57 -12.46
CA GLY A 157 -5.07 -11.72 -11.58
C GLY A 157 -4.74 -11.35 -10.13
N ASP A 158 -4.81 -10.06 -9.76
CA ASP A 158 -4.61 -9.60 -8.39
C ASP A 158 -5.91 -9.70 -7.59
N LEU A 159 -6.15 -10.91 -7.07
CA LEU A 159 -7.33 -11.21 -6.27
C LEU A 159 -7.37 -10.43 -4.95
N ARG A 160 -6.20 -10.04 -4.42
CA ARG A 160 -6.10 -9.36 -3.12
C ARG A 160 -6.56 -7.92 -3.25
N PHE A 161 -5.99 -7.16 -4.18
CA PHE A 161 -6.42 -5.78 -4.41
C PHE A 161 -7.84 -5.71 -4.98
N GLY A 162 -8.27 -6.68 -5.79
CA GLY A 162 -9.66 -6.75 -6.24
C GLY A 162 -10.63 -6.84 -5.05
N ALA A 163 -10.40 -7.77 -4.12
CA ALA A 163 -11.23 -7.88 -2.92
C ALA A 163 -11.20 -6.61 -2.05
N ILE A 164 -10.02 -5.98 -1.90
CA ILE A 164 -9.88 -4.72 -1.13
C ILE A 164 -10.72 -3.60 -1.76
N TRP A 165 -10.60 -3.38 -3.07
CA TRP A 165 -11.37 -2.34 -3.77
C TRP A 165 -12.87 -2.56 -3.66
N PHE A 166 -13.33 -3.82 -3.75
CA PHE A 166 -14.73 -4.16 -3.55
C PHE A 166 -15.21 -3.84 -2.13
N LEU A 167 -14.45 -4.24 -1.11
CA LEU A 167 -14.80 -4.00 0.30
C LEU A 167 -14.81 -2.50 0.63
N TRP A 168 -13.87 -1.74 0.08
CA TRP A 168 -13.88 -0.28 0.18
C TRP A 168 -15.10 0.31 -0.53
N GLY A 169 -15.39 -0.09 -1.77
CA GLY A 169 -16.60 0.35 -2.47
C GLY A 169 -17.87 0.13 -1.65
N PHE A 170 -18.00 -1.06 -1.06
CA PHE A 170 -19.12 -1.41 -0.19
C PHE A 170 -19.21 -0.53 1.06
N LEU A 171 -18.09 -0.33 1.78
CA LEU A 171 -18.06 0.52 2.98
C LEU A 171 -18.45 1.97 2.67
N TRP A 172 -17.89 2.55 1.61
CA TRP A 172 -18.22 3.91 1.19
C TRP A 172 -19.68 4.03 0.74
N PHE A 173 -20.24 3.00 0.10
CA PHE A 173 -21.66 2.97 -0.20
C PHE A 173 -22.53 2.98 1.06
N ILE A 174 -22.17 2.22 2.11
CA ILE A 174 -22.87 2.29 3.40
C ILE A 174 -22.78 3.69 4.03
N PHE A 175 -21.63 4.38 3.92
CA PHE A 175 -21.51 5.77 4.36
C PHE A 175 -22.42 6.72 3.58
N PHE A 176 -22.55 6.55 2.26
CA PHE A 176 -23.53 7.30 1.46
C PHE A 176 -24.96 7.11 2.00
N LEU A 177 -25.38 5.87 2.21
CA LEU A 177 -26.72 5.57 2.74
C LEU A 177 -26.93 6.19 4.13
N SER A 178 -25.92 6.12 5.01
CA SER A 178 -26.00 6.67 6.36
C SER A 178 -26.01 8.20 6.37
N LEU A 179 -25.15 8.86 5.58
CA LEU A 179 -24.93 10.31 5.64
C LEU A 179 -25.84 11.08 4.70
N ALA A 180 -25.90 10.73 3.41
CA ALA A 180 -26.69 11.46 2.43
C ALA A 180 -28.18 11.11 2.51
N LEU A 181 -28.51 9.82 2.65
CA LEU A 181 -29.90 9.37 2.74
C LEU A 181 -30.45 9.34 4.17
N GLY A 182 -29.62 9.67 5.17
CA GLY A 182 -30.04 9.76 6.57
C GLY A 182 -30.45 8.42 7.19
N MET A 183 -29.98 7.28 6.65
CA MET A 183 -30.34 5.95 7.14
C MET A 183 -29.59 5.59 8.44
N ALA A 184 -29.91 6.25 9.55
CA ALA A 184 -29.22 6.14 10.84
C ALA A 184 -29.08 4.70 11.38
N ARG A 185 -29.97 3.78 11.00
CA ARG A 185 -29.88 2.35 11.35
C ARG A 185 -28.58 1.70 10.86
N LEU A 186 -27.98 2.24 9.80
CA LEU A 186 -26.74 1.73 9.21
C LEU A 186 -25.49 2.27 9.89
N THR A 187 -25.58 3.34 10.69
CA THR A 187 -24.40 3.97 11.31
C THR A 187 -23.62 3.00 12.19
N ARG A 188 -24.32 2.17 12.98
CA ARG A 188 -23.67 1.13 13.80
C ARG A 188 -23.01 0.04 12.95
N ALA A 189 -23.63 -0.35 11.84
CA ALA A 189 -23.04 -1.32 10.92
C ALA A 189 -21.80 -0.73 10.23
N ALA A 190 -21.88 0.51 9.75
CA ALA A 190 -20.78 1.26 9.15
C ALA A 190 -19.58 1.35 10.11
N ALA A 191 -19.85 1.57 11.41
CA ALA A 191 -18.82 1.66 12.43
C ALA A 191 -18.03 0.36 12.58
N TRP A 192 -18.71 -0.77 12.75
CA TRP A 192 -18.06 -2.08 12.84
C TRP A 192 -17.36 -2.48 11.55
N LEU A 193 -18.00 -2.23 10.40
CA LEU A 193 -17.38 -2.46 9.10
C LEU A 193 -16.10 -1.63 8.94
N SER A 194 -16.09 -0.37 9.36
CA SER A 194 -14.90 0.49 9.31
C SER A 194 -13.75 -0.10 10.11
N ILE A 195 -14.01 -0.61 11.32
CA ILE A 195 -12.98 -1.23 12.15
C ILE A 195 -12.43 -2.49 11.48
N ILE A 196 -13.31 -3.40 11.05
CA ILE A 196 -12.92 -4.69 10.48
C ILE A 196 -12.20 -4.50 9.15
N ILE A 197 -12.81 -3.74 8.22
CA ILE A 197 -12.24 -3.45 6.91
C ILE A 197 -10.96 -2.66 7.08
N GLY A 198 -10.94 -1.62 7.91
CA GLY A 198 -9.75 -0.83 8.18
C GLY A 198 -8.56 -1.68 8.62
N LEU A 199 -8.78 -2.60 9.57
CA LEU A 199 -7.72 -3.48 10.05
C LEU A 199 -7.28 -4.51 8.99
N VAL A 200 -8.24 -5.25 8.41
CA VAL A 200 -7.96 -6.40 7.54
C VAL A 200 -7.49 -6.00 6.15
N THR A 201 -7.98 -4.88 5.62
CA THR A 201 -7.71 -4.47 4.22
C THR A 201 -6.67 -3.38 4.09
N ALA A 202 -6.39 -2.61 5.14
CA ALA A 202 -5.46 -1.48 5.07
C ALA A 202 -4.37 -1.54 6.15
N GLY A 203 -4.72 -1.74 7.43
CA GLY A 203 -3.78 -1.74 8.54
C GLY A 203 -2.75 -2.89 8.46
N ILE A 204 -3.23 -4.13 8.44
CA ILE A 204 -2.37 -5.32 8.33
C ILE A 204 -1.64 -5.33 6.98
N PRO A 205 -2.32 -5.19 5.82
CA PRO A 205 -1.64 -5.12 4.53
C PRO A 205 -0.59 -4.01 4.43
N GLY A 206 -0.92 -2.79 4.87
CA GLY A 206 0.00 -1.66 4.85
C GLY A 206 1.25 -1.92 5.69
N TYR A 207 1.09 -2.52 6.87
CA TYR A 207 2.23 -2.92 7.68
C TYR A 207 3.09 -4.00 7.01
N MET A 208 2.46 -5.02 6.41
CA MET A 208 3.18 -6.06 5.65
C MET A 208 3.96 -5.48 4.45
N MET A 209 3.41 -4.48 3.76
CA MET A 209 4.09 -3.79 2.65
C MET A 209 5.36 -3.08 3.12
N LEU A 210 5.33 -2.46 4.32
CA LEU A 210 6.51 -1.82 4.91
C LEU A 210 7.62 -2.81 5.28
N TRP A 211 7.24 -4.06 5.57
CA TRP A 211 8.18 -5.15 5.82
C TRP A 211 8.60 -5.90 4.55
N GLY A 212 8.02 -5.57 3.38
CA GLY A 212 8.31 -6.25 2.11
C GLY A 212 7.78 -7.69 2.04
N VAL A 213 6.78 -8.03 2.85
CA VAL A 213 6.21 -9.40 2.95
C VAL A 213 4.76 -9.48 2.48
N TRP A 214 4.31 -8.48 1.72
CA TRP A 214 2.94 -8.39 1.20
C TRP A 214 2.81 -9.04 -0.16
#